data_AF-E9D156-F1
#
_entry.id   AF-E9D156-F1
#
_cell.length_a   1.000
_cell.length_b   1.000
_cell.length_c   1.000
_cell.angle_alpha   90.00
_cell.angle_beta   90.00
_cell.angle_gamma   90.00
#
_symmetry.space_group_name_H-M   'P 1'
#
loop_
_entity.id
_entity.type
_entity.pdbx_description
1 polymer ?
#
loop_
_entity_poly.entity_id
_entity_poly.type
_entity_poly.pdbx_seq_one_letter_code
_entity_poly.pdbx_strand_id
1 'polypeptide(L)'
;MTSSSSNVVGVHYRVGKKIGEGSFGVIFEGTNLLNNQQVAIKFEPRKSDAPQLRDEYRTYKILVGCPGIPNVYYFGQEGLHNILVIDLLGPSLEDLFDHCNRRFTIKTVVMVAKQMLSRVQTIHEKNLIYRDIKPDNFLIGRPGSKAANVIHVVDFGMAKQYRDPKTKQHIPYRERKSLSGTARYMSINTHLGREQSRRDDLEALGHVFMYFLRGGLPWQGLKAATNKQKYEKIGEKKQTTAVKDLCDGYPEEFNKYLTYVRNLGFEDTPDYDYLRDLFTQALKNTGEVEDGEYDWMKLNGGRGWEASKSYPAQHHLHTGNAMPNSSARKFMVLQRRGLISRPGLR
;
A
#
# COMPACT_ATOMS: atom_id res chain seq x y z
N MET A 1 -22.34 -38.36 11.30
CA MET A 1 -22.24 -36.97 11.79
C MET A 1 -20.77 -36.72 12.13
N THR A 2 -20.01 -36.20 11.17
CA THR A 2 -18.59 -35.87 11.34
C THR A 2 -18.47 -34.53 12.03
N SER A 3 -17.81 -34.50 13.18
CA SER A 3 -17.55 -33.29 13.95
C SER A 3 -16.78 -32.28 13.10
N SER A 4 -17.40 -31.17 12.73
CA SER A 4 -16.71 -30.02 12.16
C SER A 4 -15.75 -29.49 13.22
N SER A 5 -14.46 -29.81 13.10
CA SER A 5 -13.42 -29.15 13.88
C SER A 5 -13.56 -27.67 13.64
N SER A 6 -14.02 -26.94 14.65
CA SER A 6 -14.16 -25.49 14.59
C SER A 6 -12.77 -24.91 14.30
N ASN A 7 -12.63 -24.29 13.13
CA ASN A 7 -11.38 -23.73 12.62
C ASN A 7 -11.03 -22.46 13.43
N VAL A 8 -10.63 -22.65 14.69
CA VAL A 8 -10.37 -21.60 15.67
C VAL A 8 -8.86 -21.45 15.87
N VAL A 9 -8.39 -20.22 15.78
CA VAL A 9 -6.99 -19.83 15.98
C VAL A 9 -6.90 -18.79 17.11
N GLY A 10 -5.73 -18.65 17.73
CA GLY A 10 -5.46 -17.74 18.83
C GLY A 10 -6.43 -17.93 20.00
N VAL A 11 -6.78 -19.18 20.31
CA VAL A 11 -7.75 -19.62 21.34
C VAL A 11 -9.21 -19.29 21.03
N HIS A 12 -9.52 -18.11 20.49
CA HIS A 12 -10.88 -17.60 20.40
C HIS A 12 -11.23 -16.87 19.09
N TYR A 13 -10.45 -17.00 18.02
CA TYR A 13 -10.80 -16.44 16.70
C TYR A 13 -11.27 -17.53 15.75
N ARG A 14 -12.56 -17.55 15.43
CA ARG A 14 -13.10 -18.45 14.42
C ARG A 14 -12.78 -17.92 13.03
N VAL A 15 -12.12 -18.75 12.21
CA VAL A 15 -11.79 -18.44 10.81
C VAL A 15 -13.04 -18.62 9.94
N GLY A 16 -13.36 -17.59 9.16
CA GLY A 16 -14.47 -17.55 8.21
C GLY A 16 -14.03 -17.77 6.77
N LYS A 17 -14.66 -17.08 5.82
CA LYS A 17 -14.33 -17.21 4.40
C LYS A 17 -13.00 -16.52 4.07
N LYS A 18 -12.32 -17.02 3.04
CA LYS A 18 -11.16 -16.34 2.45
C LYS A 18 -11.62 -15.02 1.82
N ILE A 19 -10.94 -13.93 2.17
CA ILE A 19 -11.23 -12.58 1.65
C ILE A 19 -10.07 -12.00 0.84
N GLY A 20 -8.87 -12.58 0.90
CA GLY A 20 -7.75 -12.10 0.10
C GLY A 20 -6.60 -13.09 0.02
N GLU A 21 -5.72 -12.89 -0.95
CA GLU A 21 -4.46 -13.62 -1.10
C GLU A 21 -3.40 -12.70 -1.69
N GLY A 22 -2.21 -12.74 -1.11
CA GLY A 22 -1.07 -11.96 -1.57
C GLY A 22 0.19 -12.80 -1.68
N SER A 23 1.30 -12.13 -2.02
CA SER A 23 2.60 -12.80 -2.19
C SER A 23 3.13 -13.49 -0.92
N PHE A 24 2.62 -13.09 0.25
CA PHE A 24 3.15 -13.49 1.57
C PHE A 24 2.15 -14.28 2.41
N GLY A 25 0.94 -14.53 1.90
CA GLY A 25 -0.06 -15.23 2.70
C GLY A 25 -1.49 -15.12 2.19
N VAL A 26 -2.39 -15.74 2.95
CA VAL A 26 -3.83 -15.76 2.70
C VAL A 26 -4.53 -15.02 3.82
N ILE A 27 -5.56 -14.23 3.49
CA ILE A 27 -6.35 -13.45 4.43
C ILE A 27 -7.77 -14.01 4.47
N PHE A 28 -8.27 -14.23 5.68
CA PHE A 28 -9.63 -14.67 5.96
C PHE A 28 -10.35 -13.61 6.78
N GLU A 29 -11.67 -13.49 6.61
CA GLU A 29 -12.49 -12.87 7.65
C GLU A 29 -12.59 -13.83 8.84
N GLY A 30 -12.89 -13.30 10.02
CA GLY A 30 -13.08 -14.11 11.21
C GLY A 30 -13.91 -13.39 12.26
N THR A 31 -14.22 -14.12 13.33
CA THR A 31 -14.99 -13.60 14.45
C THR A 31 -14.28 -13.92 15.76
N ASN A 32 -14.03 -12.90 16.56
CA ASN A 32 -13.61 -13.06 17.95
C ASN A 32 -14.79 -13.59 18.77
N LEU A 33 -14.67 -14.81 19.30
CA LEU A 33 -15.73 -15.52 20.00
C LEU A 33 -16.02 -14.97 21.41
N LEU A 34 -15.13 -14.13 21.95
CA LEU A 34 -15.33 -13.52 23.27
C LEU A 34 -16.29 -12.34 23.23
N ASN A 35 -16.35 -11.62 22.11
CA ASN A 35 -17.09 -10.36 21.99
C ASN A 35 -17.85 -10.19 20.65
N ASN A 36 -17.90 -11.24 19.83
CA ASN A 36 -18.49 -11.25 18.48
C ASN A 36 -17.91 -10.22 17.49
N GLN A 37 -16.73 -9.66 17.77
CA GLN A 37 -16.09 -8.70 16.89
C GLN A 37 -15.59 -9.36 15.60
N GLN A 38 -15.94 -8.77 14.46
CA GLN A 38 -15.42 -9.17 13.14
C GLN A 38 -13.97 -8.71 12.96
N VAL A 39 -13.09 -9.63 12.53
CA VAL A 39 -11.63 -9.46 12.40
C VAL A 39 -11.12 -9.97 11.04
N ALA A 40 -9.93 -9.52 10.64
CA ALA A 40 -9.18 -10.11 9.52
C ALA A 40 -8.02 -10.95 10.07
N ILE A 41 -7.84 -12.14 9.51
CA ILE A 41 -6.85 -13.14 9.95
C ILE A 41 -5.91 -13.44 8.78
N LYS A 42 -4.66 -13.02 8.88
CA LYS A 42 -3.61 -13.25 7.88
C LYS A 42 -2.75 -14.45 8.28
N PHE A 43 -2.61 -15.40 7.37
CA PHE A 43 -1.78 -16.60 7.52
C PHE A 43 -0.56 -16.50 6.60
N GLU A 44 0.64 -16.61 7.16
CA GLU A 44 1.90 -16.70 6.43
C GLU A 44 2.56 -18.07 6.69
N PRO A 45 2.94 -18.84 5.67
CA PRO A 45 3.68 -20.09 5.86
C PRO A 45 5.01 -19.86 6.60
N ARG A 46 5.29 -20.65 7.65
CA ARG A 46 6.52 -20.55 8.46
C ARG A 46 7.80 -20.78 7.66
N LYS A 47 7.71 -21.57 6.58
CA LYS A 47 8.82 -21.85 5.66
C LYS A 47 8.88 -20.87 4.48
N SER A 48 8.24 -19.70 4.60
CA SER A 48 8.38 -18.63 3.60
C SER A 48 9.85 -18.23 3.45
N ASP A 49 10.29 -18.02 2.20
CA ASP A 49 11.65 -17.55 1.89
C ASP A 49 11.92 -16.16 2.50
N ALA A 50 10.89 -15.34 2.66
CA ALA A 50 10.96 -13.99 3.19
C ALA A 50 9.85 -13.79 4.22
N PRO A 51 10.01 -14.28 5.46
CA PRO A 51 9.02 -14.10 6.51
C PRO A 51 8.95 -12.62 6.91
N GLN A 52 7.74 -12.06 6.91
CA GLN A 52 7.46 -10.65 7.17
C GLN A 52 6.44 -10.47 8.29
N LEU A 53 5.59 -11.46 8.56
CA LEU A 53 4.41 -11.27 9.42
C LEU A 53 4.75 -10.86 10.86
N ARG A 54 5.89 -11.33 11.40
CA ARG A 54 6.38 -10.92 12.73
C ARG A 54 6.83 -9.46 12.76
N ASP A 55 7.49 -8.99 11.71
CA ASP A 55 7.96 -7.62 11.60
C ASP A 55 6.80 -6.67 11.30
N GLU A 56 5.81 -7.14 10.53
CA GLU A 56 4.52 -6.47 10.34
C GLU A 56 3.78 -6.29 11.68
N TYR A 57 3.67 -7.35 12.50
CA TYR A 57 3.10 -7.24 13.86
C TYR A 57 3.81 -6.18 14.72
N ARG A 58 5.15 -6.16 14.71
CA ARG A 58 5.94 -5.15 15.45
C ARG A 58 5.64 -3.74 14.95
N THR A 59 5.47 -3.57 13.65
CA THR A 59 5.11 -2.28 13.04
C THR A 59 3.73 -1.83 13.50
N TYR A 60 2.72 -2.71 13.50
CA TYR A 60 1.41 -2.41 14.07
C TYR A 60 1.51 -1.99 15.54
N LYS A 61 2.36 -2.64 16.35
CA LYS A 61 2.57 -2.26 17.76
C LYS A 61 3.19 -0.87 17.93
N ILE A 62 3.98 -0.39 16.98
CA ILE A 62 4.53 0.98 16.98
C ILE A 62 3.45 2.00 16.58
N LEU A 63 2.58 1.62 15.65
CA LEU A 63 1.58 2.50 15.04
C LEU A 63 0.21 2.48 15.74
N VAL A 64 0.00 1.59 16.71
CA VAL A 64 -1.28 1.43 17.42
C VAL A 64 -1.78 2.77 17.98
N GLY A 65 -3.09 3.00 17.86
CA GLY A 65 -3.75 4.25 18.28
C GLY A 65 -3.61 5.41 17.29
N CYS A 66 -2.86 5.27 16.20
CA CYS A 66 -2.79 6.28 15.16
C CYS A 66 -4.04 6.23 14.24
N PRO A 67 -4.59 7.37 13.81
CA PRO A 67 -5.74 7.41 12.91
C PRO A 67 -5.52 6.65 11.60
N GLY A 68 -6.48 5.79 11.25
CA GLY A 68 -6.43 4.96 10.04
C GLY A 68 -5.41 3.83 10.06
N ILE A 69 -4.89 3.47 11.25
CA ILE A 69 -4.13 2.25 11.47
C ILE A 69 -5.04 1.23 12.17
N PRO A 70 -5.28 0.05 11.58
CA PRO A 70 -6.04 -1.02 12.22
C PRO A 70 -5.45 -1.44 13.57
N ASN A 71 -6.32 -1.78 14.51
CA ASN A 71 -5.85 -2.42 15.75
C ASN A 71 -5.32 -3.82 15.45
N VAL A 72 -4.32 -4.22 16.23
CA VAL A 72 -3.75 -5.56 16.20
C VAL A 72 -4.09 -6.31 17.48
N TYR A 73 -4.64 -7.51 17.33
CA TYR A 73 -5.22 -8.27 18.43
C TYR A 73 -4.37 -9.47 18.82
N TYR A 74 -3.79 -10.15 17.84
CA TYR A 74 -3.04 -11.37 18.08
C TYR A 74 -1.94 -11.57 17.04
N PHE A 75 -0.81 -12.08 17.51
CA PHE A 75 0.20 -12.69 16.67
C PHE A 75 0.67 -13.99 17.32
N GLY A 76 0.74 -15.06 16.53
CA GLY A 76 1.16 -16.36 17.04
C GLY A 76 1.49 -17.35 15.94
N GLN A 77 1.83 -18.57 16.35
CA GLN A 77 2.15 -19.67 15.43
C GLN A 77 1.18 -20.81 15.66
N GLU A 78 0.55 -21.30 14.60
CA GLU A 78 -0.28 -22.49 14.65
C GLU A 78 0.01 -23.41 13.48
N GLY A 79 0.36 -24.65 13.80
CA GLY A 79 0.85 -25.63 12.84
C GLY A 79 2.02 -25.08 12.01
N LEU A 80 1.78 -24.95 10.70
CA LEU A 80 2.77 -24.53 9.71
C LEU A 80 2.69 -23.04 9.35
N HIS A 81 1.88 -22.24 10.06
CA HIS A 81 1.65 -20.83 9.73
C HIS A 81 1.99 -19.90 10.92
N ASN A 82 2.51 -18.73 10.61
CA ASN A 82 2.39 -17.55 11.45
C ASN A 82 1.00 -16.94 11.20
N ILE A 83 0.37 -16.40 12.24
CA ILE A 83 -0.97 -15.83 12.20
C ILE A 83 -0.93 -14.43 12.77
N LEU A 84 -1.61 -13.49 12.09
CA LEU A 84 -1.82 -12.12 12.54
C LEU A 84 -3.32 -11.80 12.48
N VAL A 85 -3.87 -11.29 13.57
CA VAL A 85 -5.29 -10.87 13.67
C VAL A 85 -5.36 -9.37 13.86
N ILE A 86 -6.08 -8.68 12.97
CA ILE A 86 -6.30 -7.23 12.97
C ILE A 86 -7.78 -6.89 12.76
N ASP A 87 -8.14 -5.62 12.83
CA ASP A 87 -9.49 -5.16 12.46
C ASP A 87 -9.87 -5.60 11.04
N LEU A 88 -11.11 -6.06 10.87
CA LEU A 88 -11.71 -6.24 9.54
C LEU A 88 -12.17 -4.89 9.01
N LEU A 89 -11.65 -4.50 7.83
CA LEU A 89 -11.96 -3.25 7.14
C LEU A 89 -12.94 -3.47 5.96
N GLY A 90 -13.28 -2.39 5.26
CA GLY A 90 -14.02 -2.42 4.01
C GLY A 90 -13.14 -2.70 2.79
N PRO A 91 -13.64 -2.43 1.57
CA PRO A 91 -12.89 -2.64 0.33
C PRO A 91 -11.65 -1.74 0.23
N SER A 92 -10.69 -2.18 -0.59
CA SER A 92 -9.53 -1.37 -0.97
C SER A 92 -9.91 -0.25 -1.95
N LEU A 93 -9.03 0.73 -2.10
CA LEU A 93 -9.19 1.76 -3.13
C LEU A 93 -9.10 1.18 -4.54
N GLU A 94 -8.40 0.05 -4.76
CA GLU A 94 -8.43 -0.64 -6.06
C GLU A 94 -9.82 -1.24 -6.33
N ASP A 95 -10.44 -1.89 -5.35
CA ASP A 95 -11.78 -2.47 -5.51
C ASP A 95 -12.82 -1.38 -5.79
N LEU A 96 -12.76 -0.27 -5.04
CA LEU A 96 -13.63 0.89 -5.26
C LEU A 96 -13.36 1.54 -6.62
N PHE A 97 -12.11 1.54 -7.08
CA PHE A 97 -11.74 2.06 -8.39
C PHE A 97 -12.34 1.22 -9.51
N ASP A 98 -12.29 -0.10 -9.41
CA ASP A 98 -12.96 -1.00 -10.35
C ASP A 98 -14.48 -0.78 -10.35
N HIS A 99 -15.10 -0.58 -9.18
CA HIS A 99 -16.52 -0.25 -9.07
C HIS A 99 -16.91 1.09 -9.72
N CYS A 100 -15.98 2.04 -9.76
CA CYS A 100 -16.14 3.33 -10.43
C CYS A 100 -15.65 3.32 -11.88
N ASN A 101 -15.70 2.18 -12.57
CA ASN A 101 -15.27 2.03 -13.96
C ASN A 101 -13.82 2.48 -14.20
N ARG A 102 -12.96 2.24 -13.20
CA ARG A 102 -11.52 2.52 -13.24
C ARG A 102 -11.20 3.97 -13.55
N ARG A 103 -12.00 4.90 -13.00
CA ARG A 103 -11.67 6.33 -13.00
C ARG A 103 -12.34 7.00 -11.81
N PHE A 104 -11.58 7.78 -11.07
CA PHE A 104 -12.15 8.67 -10.04
C PHE A 104 -12.21 10.10 -10.54
N THR A 105 -13.20 10.84 -10.05
CA THR A 105 -13.33 12.29 -10.24
C THR A 105 -12.21 13.02 -9.50
N ILE A 106 -11.90 14.24 -9.93
CA ILE A 106 -10.90 15.10 -9.28
C ILE A 106 -11.23 15.27 -7.79
N LYS A 107 -12.50 15.53 -7.47
CA LYS A 107 -13.00 15.66 -6.10
C LYS A 107 -12.64 14.43 -5.26
N THR A 108 -13.00 13.23 -5.73
CA THR A 108 -12.68 11.97 -5.04
C THR A 108 -11.18 11.79 -4.86
N VAL A 109 -10.38 12.00 -5.92
CA VAL A 109 -8.91 11.84 -5.83
C VAL A 109 -8.30 12.81 -4.84
N VAL A 110 -8.72 14.07 -4.80
CA VAL A 110 -8.20 15.04 -3.83
C VAL A 110 -8.50 14.61 -2.39
N MET A 111 -9.76 14.27 -2.09
CA MET A 111 -10.15 13.87 -0.73
C MET A 111 -9.41 12.59 -0.30
N VAL A 112 -9.22 11.65 -1.24
CA VAL A 112 -8.40 10.45 -1.03
C VAL A 112 -6.93 10.83 -0.77
N ALA A 113 -6.35 11.71 -1.59
CA ALA A 113 -4.95 12.10 -1.52
C ALA A 113 -4.59 12.75 -0.18
N LYS A 114 -5.47 13.63 0.34
CA LYS A 114 -5.28 14.27 1.66
C LYS A 114 -5.23 13.25 2.80
N GLN A 115 -6.13 12.26 2.79
CA GLN A 115 -6.11 11.20 3.78
C GLN A 115 -4.88 10.28 3.63
N MET A 116 -4.54 9.85 2.41
CA MET A 116 -3.37 9.00 2.14
C MET A 116 -2.06 9.68 2.57
N LEU A 117 -1.89 10.99 2.26
CA LEU A 117 -0.76 11.78 2.75
C LEU A 117 -0.66 11.78 4.27
N SER A 118 -1.80 11.94 4.94
CA SER A 118 -1.84 11.94 6.41
C SER A 118 -1.44 10.58 7.00
N ARG A 119 -1.81 9.47 6.34
CA ARG A 119 -1.34 8.12 6.75
C ARG A 119 0.16 7.96 6.58
N VAL A 120 0.69 8.37 5.42
CA VAL A 120 2.13 8.27 5.14
C VAL A 120 2.94 9.17 6.06
N GLN A 121 2.50 10.40 6.31
CA GLN A 121 3.11 11.29 7.31
C GLN A 121 3.17 10.63 8.69
N THR A 122 2.07 10.04 9.15
CA THR A 122 2.01 9.35 10.45
C THR A 122 3.04 8.23 10.56
N ILE A 123 3.21 7.43 9.50
CA ILE A 123 4.24 6.38 9.43
C ILE A 123 5.65 6.99 9.51
N HIS A 124 5.89 8.08 8.77
CA HIS A 124 7.17 8.79 8.76
C HIS A 124 7.50 9.41 10.13
N GLU A 125 6.53 9.98 10.83
CA GLU A 125 6.71 10.52 12.19
C GLU A 125 7.08 9.45 13.21
N LYS A 126 6.61 8.20 12.98
CA LYS A 126 7.01 7.01 13.75
C LYS A 126 8.34 6.41 13.28
N ASN A 127 9.13 7.16 12.50
CA ASN A 127 10.49 6.83 12.04
C ASN A 127 10.56 5.67 11.04
N LEU A 128 9.43 5.35 10.40
CA LEU A 128 9.30 4.28 9.41
C LEU A 128 9.06 4.86 8.02
N ILE A 129 9.42 4.12 6.98
CA ILE A 129 8.96 4.30 5.60
C ILE A 129 8.20 3.05 5.18
N TYR A 130 7.20 3.22 4.34
CA TYR A 130 6.21 2.20 4.01
C TYR A 130 6.66 1.28 2.85
N ARG A 131 7.21 1.86 1.78
CA ARG A 131 7.87 1.20 0.64
C ARG A 131 7.02 0.37 -0.33
N ASP A 132 5.73 0.14 -0.05
CA ASP A 132 4.81 -0.53 -0.97
C ASP A 132 3.48 0.21 -1.18
N ILE A 133 3.57 1.52 -1.43
CA ILE A 133 2.41 2.35 -1.75
C ILE A 133 1.72 1.83 -3.02
N LYS A 134 0.47 1.39 -2.87
CA LYS A 134 -0.43 0.93 -3.93
C LYS A 134 -1.89 1.01 -3.47
N PRO A 135 -2.86 1.20 -4.38
CA PRO A 135 -4.29 1.28 -4.04
C PRO A 135 -4.80 0.11 -3.20
N ASP A 136 -4.29 -1.10 -3.43
CA ASP A 136 -4.68 -2.34 -2.74
C ASP A 136 -4.44 -2.28 -1.22
N ASN A 137 -3.46 -1.50 -0.78
CA ASN A 137 -3.08 -1.42 0.63
C ASN A 137 -3.77 -0.25 1.38
N PHE A 138 -4.60 0.52 0.68
CA PHE A 138 -5.41 1.57 1.29
C PHE A 138 -6.88 1.15 1.24
N LEU A 139 -7.51 0.99 2.40
CA LEU A 139 -8.87 0.44 2.53
C LEU A 139 -9.78 1.45 3.22
N ILE A 140 -11.06 1.49 2.87
CA ILE A 140 -12.02 2.26 3.66
C ILE A 140 -12.45 1.49 4.91
N GLY A 141 -13.02 2.18 5.90
CA GLY A 141 -13.63 1.50 7.04
C GLY A 141 -14.88 0.71 6.64
N ARG A 142 -15.42 -0.08 7.56
CA ARG A 142 -16.61 -0.89 7.27
C ARG A 142 -17.85 -0.01 7.06
N PRO A 143 -18.77 -0.45 6.18
CA PRO A 143 -20.14 0.03 6.10
C PRO A 143 -20.79 0.29 7.45
N GLY A 144 -21.55 1.37 7.57
CA GLY A 144 -22.32 1.69 8.79
C GLY A 144 -21.47 1.99 10.04
N SER A 145 -20.14 2.03 9.93
CA SER A 145 -19.26 2.42 11.04
C SER A 145 -18.94 3.92 11.00
N LYS A 146 -18.59 4.51 12.15
CA LYS A 146 -18.06 5.89 12.21
C LYS A 146 -16.80 6.11 11.36
N ALA A 147 -16.12 5.03 10.99
CA ALA A 147 -14.92 5.03 10.18
C ALA A 147 -15.16 4.71 8.70
N ALA A 148 -16.42 4.61 8.24
CA ALA A 148 -16.76 4.20 6.88
C ALA A 148 -16.04 5.03 5.80
N ASN A 149 -15.85 6.34 6.04
CA ASN A 149 -15.18 7.26 5.11
C ASN A 149 -13.71 7.50 5.45
N VAL A 150 -13.18 6.80 6.46
CA VAL A 150 -11.78 6.89 6.86
C VAL A 150 -10.98 5.93 6.00
N ILE A 151 -9.97 6.45 5.29
CA ILE A 151 -8.99 5.62 4.60
C ILE A 151 -8.01 5.08 5.62
N HIS A 152 -7.76 3.78 5.59
CA HIS A 152 -6.83 3.05 6.43
C HIS A 152 -5.68 2.55 5.57
N VAL A 153 -4.55 2.24 6.20
CA VAL A 153 -3.40 1.60 5.54
C VAL A 153 -3.07 0.28 6.25
N VAL A 154 -2.84 -0.76 5.45
CA VAL A 154 -2.54 -2.13 5.91
C VAL A 154 -1.20 -2.63 5.36
N ASP A 155 -0.85 -3.89 5.57
CA ASP A 155 0.30 -4.57 4.97
C ASP A 155 1.65 -3.87 5.17
N PHE A 156 2.15 -3.88 6.41
CA PHE A 156 3.45 -3.29 6.77
C PHE A 156 4.63 -4.25 6.56
N GLY A 157 4.46 -5.34 5.81
CA GLY A 157 5.51 -6.35 5.59
C GLY A 157 6.78 -5.80 4.93
N MET A 158 6.65 -4.69 4.18
CA MET A 158 7.77 -3.99 3.56
C MET A 158 8.25 -2.75 4.32
N ALA A 159 7.59 -2.38 5.42
CA ALA A 159 7.98 -1.20 6.18
C ALA A 159 9.43 -1.31 6.71
N LYS A 160 10.11 -0.18 6.84
CA LYS A 160 11.50 -0.13 7.30
C LYS A 160 11.74 1.12 8.12
N GLN A 161 12.54 1.01 9.17
CA GLN A 161 13.00 2.16 9.92
C GLN A 161 14.01 2.97 9.10
N TYR A 162 13.70 4.25 8.85
CA TYR A 162 14.55 5.14 8.03
C TYR A 162 15.43 6.07 8.86
N ARG A 163 15.17 6.18 10.16
CA ARG A 163 16.03 6.92 11.09
C ARG A 163 15.98 6.31 12.48
N ASP A 164 17.00 6.54 13.28
CA ASP A 164 16.97 6.12 14.68
C ASP A 164 15.81 6.82 15.44
N PRO A 165 15.02 6.13 16.28
CA PRO A 165 13.86 6.74 16.91
C PRO A 165 14.25 7.75 18.00
N LYS A 166 15.45 7.64 18.57
CA LYS A 166 15.98 8.50 19.63
C LYS A 166 16.83 9.64 19.08
N THR A 167 17.89 9.34 18.32
CA THR A 167 18.84 10.34 17.80
C THR A 167 18.34 11.05 16.56
N LYS A 168 17.30 10.50 15.91
CA LYS A 168 16.77 10.96 14.61
C LYS A 168 17.79 10.91 13.46
N GLN A 169 18.93 10.25 13.66
CA GLN A 169 19.93 10.05 12.62
C GLN A 169 19.33 9.22 11.48
N HIS A 170 19.38 9.77 10.26
CA HIS A 170 18.88 9.12 9.07
C HIS A 170 19.74 7.89 8.70
N ILE A 171 19.13 6.88 8.07
CA ILE A 171 19.89 5.77 7.49
C ILE A 171 20.86 6.29 6.43
N PRO A 172 22.05 5.68 6.26
CA PRO A 172 23.00 6.13 5.26
C PRO A 172 22.46 5.87 3.85
N TYR A 173 22.80 6.76 2.92
CA TYR A 173 22.55 6.55 1.50
C TYR A 173 23.28 5.30 1.00
N ARG A 174 22.59 4.50 0.17
CA ARG A 174 23.14 3.30 -0.47
C ARG A 174 22.56 3.14 -1.87
N GLU A 175 23.30 2.49 -2.73
CA GLU A 175 22.85 2.09 -4.07
C GLU A 175 22.95 0.58 -4.26
N ARG A 176 22.64 0.09 -5.46
CA ARG A 176 22.64 -1.33 -5.83
C ARG A 176 21.71 -2.17 -4.94
N LYS A 177 20.62 -1.56 -4.49
CA LYS A 177 19.52 -2.22 -3.78
C LYS A 177 18.71 -3.07 -4.76
N SER A 178 18.25 -4.22 -4.29
CA SER A 178 17.24 -5.00 -5.00
C SER A 178 15.93 -4.22 -5.09
N LEU A 179 15.28 -4.25 -6.25
CA LEU A 179 13.97 -3.66 -6.44
C LEU A 179 12.95 -4.35 -5.52
N SER A 180 12.18 -3.54 -4.79
CA SER A 180 11.22 -4.01 -3.81
C SER A 180 10.00 -3.10 -3.84
N GLY A 181 8.79 -3.68 -3.75
CA GLY A 181 7.52 -2.98 -3.92
C GLY A 181 6.97 -3.07 -5.35
N THR A 182 5.84 -2.42 -5.59
CA THR A 182 5.09 -2.53 -6.85
C THR A 182 5.66 -1.63 -7.97
N ALA A 183 6.17 -2.24 -9.06
CA ALA A 183 6.83 -1.55 -10.18
C ALA A 183 6.05 -0.36 -10.76
N ARG A 184 4.71 -0.51 -10.81
CA ARG A 184 3.77 0.48 -11.35
C ARG A 184 3.87 1.80 -10.59
N TYR A 185 4.02 1.76 -9.27
CA TYR A 185 3.92 2.95 -8.41
C TYR A 185 5.27 3.40 -7.85
N MET A 186 6.25 2.51 -7.68
CA MET A 186 7.56 2.86 -7.07
C MET A 186 8.26 4.06 -7.73
N SER A 187 9.06 4.79 -6.95
CA SER A 187 9.80 5.96 -7.40
C SER A 187 10.83 5.64 -8.50
N ILE A 188 11.26 6.66 -9.23
CA ILE A 188 12.40 6.57 -10.16
C ILE A 188 13.66 6.13 -9.42
N ASN A 189 13.92 6.69 -8.24
CA ASN A 189 15.08 6.31 -7.41
C ASN A 189 15.06 4.82 -7.02
N THR A 190 13.88 4.27 -6.75
CA THR A 190 13.72 2.83 -6.48
C THR A 190 14.13 2.02 -7.70
N HIS A 191 13.69 2.38 -8.91
CA HIS A 191 14.11 1.73 -10.17
C HIS A 191 15.61 1.79 -10.40
N LEU A 192 16.26 2.88 -9.99
CA LEU A 192 17.73 3.05 -10.06
C LEU A 192 18.48 2.25 -8.97
N GLY A 193 17.79 1.47 -8.14
CA GLY A 193 18.40 0.67 -7.09
C GLY A 193 18.98 1.51 -5.94
N ARG A 194 18.46 2.73 -5.72
CA ARG A 194 18.84 3.59 -4.60
C ARG A 194 18.06 3.19 -3.35
N GLU A 195 18.66 3.40 -2.18
CA GLU A 195 17.98 3.18 -0.90
C GLU A 195 16.76 4.09 -0.82
N GLN A 196 15.64 3.51 -0.38
CA GLN A 196 14.37 4.23 -0.25
C GLN A 196 14.37 5.06 1.04
N SER A 197 13.68 6.20 0.97
CA SER A 197 13.46 7.17 2.04
C SER A 197 12.05 7.75 1.93
N ARG A 198 11.73 8.77 2.73
CA ARG A 198 10.39 9.38 2.76
C ARG A 198 9.94 9.91 1.39
N ARG A 199 10.85 10.46 0.58
CA ARG A 199 10.53 10.99 -0.75
C ARG A 199 9.99 9.92 -1.70
N ASP A 200 10.42 8.67 -1.53
CA ASP A 200 10.06 7.56 -2.41
C ASP A 200 8.60 7.12 -2.18
N ASP A 201 8.14 7.16 -0.93
CA ASP A 201 6.73 6.92 -0.60
C ASP A 201 5.84 8.05 -1.16
N LEU A 202 6.29 9.30 -1.11
CA LEU A 202 5.56 10.45 -1.63
C LEU A 202 5.50 10.50 -3.17
N GLU A 203 6.59 10.14 -3.85
CA GLU A 203 6.57 9.98 -5.32
C GLU A 203 5.62 8.85 -5.73
N ALA A 204 5.61 7.74 -4.99
CA ALA A 204 4.69 6.65 -5.25
C ALA A 204 3.22 7.04 -5.04
N LEU A 205 2.91 7.85 -4.01
CA LEU A 205 1.58 8.46 -3.85
C LEU A 205 1.19 9.29 -5.07
N GLY A 206 2.10 10.13 -5.59
CA GLY A 206 1.85 10.91 -6.80
C GLY A 206 1.52 10.04 -8.01
N HIS A 207 2.22 8.93 -8.19
CA HIS A 207 1.90 7.95 -9.24
C HIS A 207 0.51 7.30 -9.02
N VAL A 208 0.12 7.01 -7.78
CA VAL A 208 -1.22 6.48 -7.44
C VAL A 208 -2.31 7.51 -7.73
N PHE A 209 -2.11 8.79 -7.41
CA PHE A 209 -3.09 9.84 -7.70
C PHE A 209 -3.31 9.99 -9.21
N MET A 210 -2.22 10.03 -9.99
CA MET A 210 -2.32 10.09 -11.45
C MET A 210 -2.93 8.82 -12.05
N TYR A 211 -2.71 7.66 -11.43
CA TYR A 211 -3.38 6.42 -11.83
C TYR A 211 -4.91 6.52 -11.68
N PHE A 212 -5.40 7.02 -10.54
CA PHE A 212 -6.83 7.18 -10.31
C PHE A 212 -7.49 8.18 -11.27
N LEU A 213 -6.83 9.30 -11.54
CA LEU A 213 -7.35 10.33 -12.44
C LEU A 213 -7.43 9.85 -13.90
N ARG A 214 -6.39 9.12 -14.34
CA ARG A 214 -6.20 8.75 -15.75
C ARG A 214 -6.81 7.39 -16.13
N GLY A 215 -7.13 6.54 -15.16
CA GLY A 215 -7.50 5.14 -15.41
C GLY A 215 -6.32 4.19 -15.66
N GLY A 216 -5.15 4.76 -15.92
CA GLY A 216 -3.91 4.04 -16.15
C GLY A 216 -2.72 5.00 -16.32
N LEU A 217 -1.52 4.44 -16.20
CA LEU A 217 -0.25 5.15 -16.29
C LEU A 217 0.47 4.84 -17.62
N PRO A 218 1.26 5.79 -18.18
CA PRO A 218 1.95 5.61 -19.47
C PRO A 218 2.93 4.44 -19.56
N TRP A 219 3.32 3.86 -18.42
CA TRP A 219 4.22 2.71 -18.31
C TRP A 219 3.49 1.40 -18.01
N GLN A 220 2.16 1.34 -18.10
CA GLN A 220 1.41 0.09 -18.05
C GLN A 220 1.41 -0.64 -19.41
N GLY A 221 1.22 -1.96 -19.38
CA GLY A 221 1.12 -2.77 -20.61
C GLY A 221 2.43 -3.02 -21.37
N LEU A 222 3.57 -2.51 -20.88
CA LEU A 222 4.87 -2.71 -21.54
C LEU A 222 5.27 -4.20 -21.56
N LYS A 223 5.61 -4.69 -22.76
CA LYS A 223 6.09 -6.06 -23.00
C LYS A 223 7.61 -6.15 -22.84
N ALA A 224 8.08 -7.22 -22.21
CA ALA A 224 9.50 -7.55 -22.07
C ALA A 224 9.67 -9.08 -21.94
N ALA A 225 10.85 -9.59 -22.30
CA ALA A 225 11.11 -11.03 -22.25
C ALA A 225 11.32 -11.55 -20.81
N THR A 226 11.81 -10.69 -19.92
CA THR A 226 12.01 -11.02 -18.50
C THR A 226 11.42 -9.96 -17.58
N ASN A 227 11.15 -10.33 -16.33
CA ASN A 227 10.68 -9.36 -15.33
C ASN A 227 11.71 -8.27 -15.04
N LYS A 228 13.01 -8.59 -15.06
CA LYS A 228 14.07 -7.60 -14.89
C LYS A 228 13.98 -6.51 -15.97
N GLN A 229 13.92 -6.92 -17.23
CA GLN A 229 13.73 -6.01 -18.37
C GLN A 229 12.40 -5.26 -18.31
N LYS A 230 11.34 -5.89 -17.79
CA LYS A 230 10.05 -5.20 -17.58
C LYS A 230 10.17 -4.05 -16.59
N TYR A 231 10.88 -4.25 -15.48
CA TYR A 231 11.14 -3.20 -14.50
C TYR A 231 12.02 -2.09 -15.09
N GLU A 232 13.10 -2.45 -15.80
CA GLU A 232 13.98 -1.48 -16.49
C GLU A 232 13.17 -0.60 -17.46
N LYS A 233 12.35 -1.20 -18.35
CA LYS A 233 11.49 -0.44 -19.27
C LYS A 233 10.49 0.47 -18.57
N ILE A 234 9.91 0.04 -17.44
CA ILE A 234 9.01 0.89 -16.64
C ILE A 234 9.79 2.08 -16.06
N GLY A 235 10.98 1.83 -15.51
CA GLY A 235 11.86 2.86 -14.95
C GLY A 235 12.31 3.87 -16.00
N GLU A 236 12.70 3.42 -17.19
CA GLU A 236 13.04 4.26 -18.34
C GLU A 236 11.83 5.10 -18.78
N LYS A 237 10.65 4.50 -18.89
CA LYS A 237 9.43 5.23 -19.27
C LYS A 237 9.05 6.28 -18.23
N LYS A 238 9.24 6.01 -16.93
CA LYS A 238 9.02 7.00 -15.85
C LYS A 238 9.98 8.18 -15.92
N GLN A 239 11.25 7.93 -16.22
CA GLN A 239 12.27 8.97 -16.37
C GLN A 239 12.02 9.85 -17.60
N THR A 240 11.58 9.26 -18.71
CA THR A 240 11.36 9.97 -19.97
C THR A 240 10.00 10.66 -20.06
N THR A 241 9.03 10.28 -19.22
CA THR A 241 7.73 10.96 -19.16
C THR A 241 7.85 12.22 -18.30
N ALA A 242 7.74 13.40 -18.92
CA ALA A 242 7.76 14.66 -18.17
C ALA A 242 6.58 14.74 -17.20
N VAL A 243 6.77 15.38 -16.04
CA VAL A 243 5.70 15.56 -15.05
C VAL A 243 4.52 16.31 -15.66
N LYS A 244 4.81 17.32 -16.51
CA LYS A 244 3.79 18.08 -17.23
C LYS A 244 2.93 17.20 -18.12
N ASP A 245 3.53 16.32 -18.91
CA ASP A 245 2.80 15.42 -19.80
C ASP A 245 1.97 14.39 -19.02
N LEU A 246 2.51 13.91 -17.89
CA LEU A 246 1.77 13.00 -17.03
C LEU A 246 0.51 13.67 -16.45
N CYS A 247 0.63 14.94 -16.06
CA CYS A 247 -0.43 15.71 -15.40
C CYS A 247 -1.31 16.51 -16.37
N ASP A 248 -1.06 16.43 -17.67
CA ASP A 248 -1.80 17.19 -18.69
C ASP A 248 -3.31 16.88 -18.63
N GLY A 249 -4.12 17.94 -18.71
CA GLY A 249 -5.58 17.88 -18.57
C GLY A 249 -6.13 17.75 -17.14
N TYR A 250 -5.27 17.81 -16.11
CA TYR A 250 -5.66 17.77 -14.69
C TYR A 250 -5.21 19.04 -13.95
N PRO A 251 -5.71 19.32 -12.72
CA PRO A 251 -5.31 20.51 -11.98
C PRO A 251 -3.79 20.63 -11.81
N GLU A 252 -3.27 21.85 -11.95
CA GLU A 252 -1.82 22.14 -11.95
C GLU A 252 -1.14 21.69 -10.64
N GLU A 253 -1.90 21.59 -9.55
CA GLU A 253 -1.43 21.18 -8.24
C GLU A 253 -0.89 19.74 -8.22
N PHE A 254 -1.38 18.84 -9.10
CA PHE A 254 -0.80 17.50 -9.26
C PHE A 254 0.61 17.56 -9.88
N ASN A 255 0.83 18.49 -10.81
CA ASN A 255 2.17 18.76 -11.36
C ASN A 255 3.09 19.34 -10.28
N LYS A 256 2.62 20.34 -9.52
CA LYS A 256 3.36 20.94 -8.41
C LYS A 256 3.75 19.89 -7.35
N TYR A 257 2.82 18.99 -7.00
CA TYR A 257 3.06 17.87 -6.09
C TYR A 257 4.19 16.97 -6.61
N LEU A 258 4.08 16.45 -7.84
CA LEU A 258 5.05 15.51 -8.41
C LEU A 258 6.43 16.17 -8.61
N THR A 259 6.45 17.44 -9.00
CA THR A 259 7.69 18.21 -9.13
C THR A 259 8.35 18.40 -7.77
N TYR A 260 7.60 18.76 -6.73
CA TYR A 260 8.14 18.91 -5.37
C TYR A 260 8.76 17.59 -4.87
N VAL A 261 8.02 16.49 -4.91
CA VAL A 261 8.48 15.22 -4.31
C VAL A 261 9.67 14.60 -5.06
N ARG A 262 9.78 14.83 -6.38
CA ARG A 262 10.94 14.40 -7.18
C ARG A 262 12.21 15.21 -6.89
N ASN A 263 12.06 16.44 -6.39
CA ASN A 263 13.18 17.33 -6.07
C ASN A 263 13.68 17.20 -4.62
N LEU A 264 13.00 16.42 -3.77
CA LEU A 264 13.45 16.17 -2.40
C LEU A 264 14.79 15.43 -2.37
N GLY A 265 15.71 15.92 -1.55
CA GLY A 265 16.91 15.23 -1.12
C GLY A 265 16.60 13.94 -0.35
N PHE A 266 17.59 13.04 -0.26
CA PHE A 266 17.40 11.72 0.36
C PHE A 266 17.04 11.81 1.86
N GLU A 267 17.59 12.79 2.56
CA GLU A 267 17.38 13.00 4.00
C GLU A 267 16.37 14.10 4.31
N ASP A 268 15.84 14.77 3.27
CA ASP A 268 14.94 15.90 3.44
C ASP A 268 13.67 15.51 4.20
N THR A 269 13.17 16.42 5.02
CA THR A 269 11.87 16.28 5.66
C THR A 269 10.82 16.90 4.75
N PRO A 270 9.86 16.13 4.21
CA PRO A 270 8.81 16.69 3.37
C PRO A 270 7.92 17.66 4.15
N ASP A 271 7.46 18.71 3.48
CA ASP A 271 6.44 19.63 3.96
C ASP A 271 5.06 19.07 3.60
N TYR A 272 4.49 18.27 4.51
CA TYR A 272 3.20 17.62 4.27
C TYR A 272 2.02 18.60 4.28
N ASP A 273 2.15 19.75 4.96
CA ASP A 273 1.11 20.77 5.00
C ASP A 273 1.02 21.46 3.64
N TYR A 274 2.16 21.87 3.07
CA TYR A 274 2.22 22.36 1.70
C TYR A 274 1.60 21.37 0.70
N LEU A 275 1.93 20.08 0.81
CA LEU A 275 1.37 19.05 -0.08
C LEU A 275 -0.15 18.88 0.07
N ARG A 276 -0.70 19.01 1.29
CA ARG A 276 -2.16 19.02 1.50
C ARG A 276 -2.82 20.30 0.98
N ASP A 277 -2.14 21.44 1.11
CA ASP A 277 -2.64 22.73 0.65
C ASP A 277 -2.73 22.80 -0.87
N LEU A 278 -1.79 22.17 -1.59
CA LEU A 278 -1.91 21.95 -3.04
C LEU A 278 -3.24 21.28 -3.39
N PHE A 279 -3.62 20.20 -2.70
CA PHE A 279 -4.89 19.53 -2.99
C PHE A 279 -6.11 20.36 -2.56
N THR A 280 -6.02 21.11 -1.46
CA THR A 280 -7.06 22.07 -1.08
C THR A 280 -7.26 23.16 -2.14
N GLN A 281 -6.17 23.63 -2.76
CA GLN A 281 -6.23 24.59 -3.85
C GLN A 281 -6.83 23.96 -5.13
N ALA A 282 -6.51 22.70 -5.43
CA ALA A 282 -7.10 21.98 -6.56
C ALA A 282 -8.64 21.93 -6.49
N LEU A 283 -9.21 21.60 -5.31
CA LEU A 283 -10.67 21.62 -5.13
C LEU A 283 -11.27 23.00 -5.37
N LYS A 284 -10.66 24.04 -4.79
CA LYS A 284 -11.11 25.43 -4.96
C LYS A 284 -11.10 25.83 -6.44
N ASN A 285 -10.03 25.50 -7.17
CA ASN A 285 -9.88 25.84 -8.58
C ASN A 285 -10.84 25.08 -9.49
N THR A 286 -11.31 23.90 -9.08
CA THR A 286 -12.36 23.16 -9.81
C THR A 286 -13.78 23.49 -9.37
N GLY A 287 -13.97 24.41 -8.41
CA GLY A 287 -15.30 24.72 -7.85
C GLY A 287 -15.92 23.57 -7.05
N GLU A 288 -15.10 22.62 -6.61
CA GLU A 288 -15.51 21.45 -5.83
C GLU A 288 -15.37 21.71 -4.33
N VAL A 289 -16.08 20.93 -3.52
CA VAL A 289 -16.05 21.04 -2.05
C VAL A 289 -15.59 19.74 -1.39
N GLU A 290 -15.00 19.86 -0.20
CA GLU A 290 -14.64 18.72 0.64
C GLU A 290 -15.78 18.39 1.60
N ASP A 291 -16.78 17.66 1.11
CA ASP A 291 -18.01 17.31 1.85
C ASP A 291 -18.06 15.83 2.28
N GLY A 292 -17.02 15.05 1.95
CA GLY A 292 -16.97 13.62 2.25
C GLY A 292 -17.79 12.74 1.30
N GLU A 293 -18.28 13.29 0.18
CA GLU A 293 -19.02 12.56 -0.85
C GLU A 293 -18.09 12.02 -1.94
N TYR A 294 -17.85 10.72 -1.91
CA TYR A 294 -16.97 10.02 -2.88
C TYR A 294 -17.75 9.37 -4.02
N ASP A 295 -17.09 9.10 -5.13
CA ASP A 295 -17.72 8.50 -6.33
C ASP A 295 -18.43 7.18 -6.01
N TRP A 296 -17.83 6.34 -5.16
CA TRP A 296 -18.37 5.03 -4.80
C TRP A 296 -19.66 5.11 -3.97
N MET A 297 -20.00 6.28 -3.42
CA MET A 297 -21.27 6.51 -2.71
C MET A 297 -22.42 6.76 -3.69
N LYS A 298 -22.12 7.24 -4.90
CA LYS A 298 -23.11 7.57 -5.93
C LYS A 298 -23.51 6.37 -6.79
N LEU A 299 -22.82 5.23 -6.62
CA LEU A 299 -23.12 3.98 -7.32
C LEU A 299 -24.52 3.45 -7.01
N ASN A 300 -25.01 2.53 -7.85
CA ASN A 300 -26.28 1.82 -7.65
C ASN A 300 -27.51 2.73 -7.48
N GLY A 301 -27.52 3.87 -8.19
CA GLY A 301 -28.57 4.89 -8.10
C GLY A 301 -28.50 5.70 -6.80
N GLY A 302 -27.30 6.04 -6.32
CA GLY A 302 -27.09 6.79 -5.08
C GLY A 302 -27.19 5.95 -3.80
N ARG A 303 -27.16 4.62 -3.92
CA ARG A 303 -27.21 3.70 -2.75
C ARG A 303 -25.83 3.21 -2.31
N GLY A 304 -24.78 3.69 -2.96
CA GLY A 304 -23.39 3.32 -2.70
C GLY A 304 -23.00 1.93 -3.19
N TRP A 305 -21.70 1.64 -3.14
CA TRP A 305 -21.11 0.36 -3.53
C TRP A 305 -21.71 -0.84 -2.78
N GLU A 306 -22.13 -0.63 -1.52
CA GLU A 306 -22.68 -1.65 -0.62
C GLU A 306 -23.98 -2.27 -1.14
N ALA A 307 -24.76 -1.52 -1.93
CA ALA A 307 -26.04 -1.98 -2.47
C ALA A 307 -25.91 -3.04 -3.59
N SER A 308 -24.68 -3.33 -4.03
CA SER A 308 -24.42 -4.39 -5.00
C SER A 308 -24.66 -5.76 -4.36
N LYS A 309 -25.78 -6.41 -4.71
CA LYS A 309 -26.18 -7.72 -4.15
C LYS A 309 -25.38 -8.92 -4.66
N SER A 310 -24.51 -8.73 -5.64
CA SER A 310 -23.98 -9.86 -6.42
C SER A 310 -22.58 -9.61 -6.95
N TYR A 311 -21.57 -9.58 -6.10
CA TYR A 311 -20.25 -10.07 -6.52
C TYR A 311 -19.64 -10.88 -5.36
N PRO A 312 -19.04 -12.06 -5.62
CA PRO A 312 -18.00 -12.55 -4.73
C PRO A 312 -16.99 -11.41 -4.55
N ALA A 313 -16.16 -11.43 -3.53
CA ALA A 313 -14.88 -10.72 -3.63
C ALA A 313 -14.10 -11.37 -4.79
N GLN A 314 -14.45 -11.08 -6.04
CA GLN A 314 -13.59 -11.17 -7.20
C GLN A 314 -12.65 -9.99 -7.03
N HIS A 315 -11.80 -10.07 -6.01
CA HIS A 315 -10.45 -9.57 -6.19
C HIS A 315 -9.98 -10.29 -7.44
N HIS A 316 -9.93 -9.54 -8.55
CA HIS A 316 -9.31 -10.06 -9.73
C HIS A 316 -7.97 -10.62 -9.27
N LEU A 317 -7.75 -11.89 -9.60
CA LEU A 317 -6.43 -12.48 -9.76
C LEU A 317 -5.69 -11.68 -10.85
N HIS A 318 -5.53 -10.38 -10.69
CA HIS A 318 -4.39 -9.70 -11.20
C HIS A 318 -3.26 -10.21 -10.33
N THR A 319 -2.60 -11.21 -10.91
CA THR A 319 -1.15 -11.34 -10.85
C THR A 319 -0.57 -9.93 -10.82
N GLY A 320 -0.44 -9.34 -9.63
CA GLY A 320 0.25 -8.09 -9.43
C GLY A 320 1.70 -8.41 -9.68
N ASN A 321 2.09 -8.52 -10.97
CA ASN A 321 3.32 -9.18 -11.45
C ASN A 321 3.92 -10.03 -10.32
N ALA A 322 3.25 -11.13 -9.95
CA ALA A 322 3.75 -12.01 -8.90
C ALA A 322 5.23 -12.21 -9.22
N MET A 323 6.16 -11.86 -8.33
CA MET A 323 7.57 -12.14 -8.58
C MET A 323 7.71 -13.64 -8.81
N PRO A 324 7.99 -14.14 -10.03
CA PRO A 324 8.23 -15.54 -10.26
C PRO A 324 9.72 -15.70 -10.51
N ASN A 325 10.47 -15.92 -9.43
CA ASN A 325 11.47 -16.99 -9.35
C ASN A 325 12.40 -16.82 -8.14
N SER A 326 12.81 -17.97 -7.63
CA SER A 326 13.66 -18.25 -6.48
C SER A 326 14.99 -17.49 -6.46
N SER A 327 15.44 -16.89 -7.56
CA SER A 327 16.72 -16.19 -7.69
C SER A 327 16.71 -14.80 -7.03
N ALA A 328 15.65 -14.01 -7.20
CA ALA A 328 15.51 -12.72 -6.50
C ALA A 328 15.20 -12.91 -5.01
N ARG A 329 14.40 -13.95 -4.69
CA ARG A 329 14.12 -14.37 -3.31
C ARG A 329 15.39 -14.88 -2.60
N LYS A 330 16.21 -15.73 -3.24
CA LYS A 330 17.54 -16.14 -2.73
C LYS A 330 18.45 -14.94 -2.50
N PHE A 331 18.44 -13.94 -3.40
CA PHE A 331 19.30 -12.77 -3.25
C PHE A 331 18.94 -11.91 -2.03
N MET A 332 17.64 -11.69 -1.76
CA MET A 332 17.21 -11.00 -0.53
C MET A 332 17.56 -11.79 0.75
N VAL A 333 17.47 -13.12 0.70
CA VAL A 333 17.83 -14.03 1.81
C VAL A 333 19.33 -14.01 2.09
N LEU A 334 20.16 -14.02 1.04
CA LEU A 334 21.62 -14.04 1.15
C LEU A 334 22.19 -12.71 1.70
N GLN A 335 21.51 -11.59 1.46
CA GLN A 335 21.91 -10.29 1.97
C GLN A 335 21.50 -10.06 3.44
N ARG A 336 20.36 -10.59 3.89
CA ARG A 336 19.94 -10.53 5.32
C ARG A 336 20.86 -11.34 6.24
N ARG A 337 21.51 -12.39 5.74
CA ARG A 337 22.44 -13.24 6.53
C ARG A 337 23.90 -12.76 6.52
N GLY A 338 24.24 -11.69 5.78
CA GLY A 338 25.62 -11.21 5.66
C GLY A 338 26.58 -12.17 4.95
N LEU A 339 26.07 -13.17 4.20
CA LEU A 339 26.84 -14.30 3.68
C LEU A 339 27.34 -14.12 2.24
N ILE A 340 27.17 -12.95 1.62
CA ILE A 340 27.77 -12.66 0.31
C ILE A 340 28.40 -11.28 0.30
N SER A 341 29.72 -11.23 0.49
CA SER A 341 30.58 -10.34 -0.28
C SER A 341 30.87 -11.02 -1.62
N ARG A 342 30.64 -10.35 -2.75
CA ARG A 342 31.18 -10.81 -4.04
C ARG A 342 32.48 -10.06 -4.34
N PRO A 343 33.44 -10.71 -5.03
CA PRO A 343 34.83 -10.26 -5.09
C PRO A 343 34.94 -8.98 -5.89
N GLY A 344 35.90 -8.13 -5.50
CA GLY A 344 36.23 -6.92 -6.20
C GLY A 344 36.63 -7.21 -7.64
N LEU A 345 36.10 -6.43 -8.57
CA LEU A 345 36.67 -6.25 -9.89
C LEU A 345 37.43 -4.93 -9.83
N ARG A 346 38.74 -5.05 -10.07
CA ARG A 346 39.67 -3.95 -10.32
C ARG A 346 39.24 -3.15 -11.54
#